data_AF-A0A2M9YH79-F1
#
_entry.id   AF-A0A2M9YH79-F1
#
_cell.length_a   1.000
_cell.length_b   1.000
_cell.length_c   1.000
_cell.angle_alpha   90.00
_cell.angle_beta   90.00
_cell.angle_gamma   90.00
#
_symmetry.space_group_name_H-M   'P 1'
#
loop_
_entity.id
_entity.type
_entity.pdbx_description
1 polymer ?
#
loop_
_entity_poly.entity_id
_entity_poly.type
_entity_poly.pdbx_seq_one_letter_code
_entity_poly.pdbx_strand_id
1 'polypeptide(L)'
;MKDGRILKGEVLHQSADKIKFRDEEGKEEEILKHSIKRIIFKNAEAEYKKQRQELEARLKQEQEAKLKREREAKLKQERETKLRREREAKLKQEQEAKLKQEQEAKLKQEQEAKLKQEQEAKLKQEQEAKLKQEQEAKLKQEQEAKLKQEQEAKLKQEQEAKLKQEQEAKLKQEEENKQIVTEEKPKLETQPSPIAEFHKLEILAGIGRSQYESQVSNFHRGVEGYATVLGGNGGFFNSAPTRKDSDAKTINLRYSWKRFVGDIGGSHMNSLESTTSVGYIVYPDLSSNVVSQGAFTAQAPLHTISYKQINAQISYSVYKHSLFEIRPILGYYKIWQTGKDNSTYDISPKDPNNSSSVDWAIRYGTSFSDYLSGPSVGLSIDSKWNEKWETRFELQRQFLHGNSIFTRDQIAFLLGGAFENRTAVNNEWKVDGLNLSGKLIYHWKSSVFFWTGFQYSKLSYKMESYGGDLNLSGDPVSAYVTSILIQSLTQGLANNSIAKAIYVGAGYSLDFSKKETQ
;
A
#
# COMPACT_ATOMS: atom_id res chain seq x y z
N MET A 1 -33.96 14.79 92.44
CA MET A 1 -34.81 14.16 93.48
C MET A 1 -35.85 15.17 93.97
N LYS A 2 -36.94 14.73 94.62
CA LYS A 2 -37.97 15.65 95.14
C LYS A 2 -37.48 16.50 96.31
N ASP A 3 -36.46 16.02 97.02
CA ASP A 3 -35.74 16.71 98.11
C ASP A 3 -34.64 17.68 97.61
N GLY A 4 -34.51 17.88 96.29
CA GLY A 4 -33.52 18.79 95.70
C GLY A 4 -32.17 18.18 95.34
N ARG A 5 -31.86 16.93 95.74
CA ARG A 5 -30.59 16.29 95.39
C ARG A 5 -30.52 15.90 93.90
N ILE A 6 -29.32 15.94 93.31
CA ILE A 6 -29.04 15.42 91.97
C ILE A 6 -28.11 14.23 92.11
N LEU A 7 -28.54 13.07 91.60
CA LEU A 7 -27.78 11.84 91.63
C LEU A 7 -27.40 11.48 90.18
N LYS A 8 -26.13 11.14 89.96
CA LYS A 8 -25.58 10.72 88.67
C LYS A 8 -24.87 9.39 88.85
N GLY A 9 -25.08 8.47 87.92
CA GLY A 9 -24.57 7.12 88.06
C GLY A 9 -25.21 6.13 87.09
N GLU A 10 -24.76 4.89 87.16
CA GLU A 10 -25.27 3.78 86.37
C GLU A 10 -26.34 3.01 87.15
N VAL A 11 -27.46 2.69 86.49
CA VAL A 11 -28.52 1.88 87.11
C VAL A 11 -28.12 0.41 87.05
N LEU A 12 -27.96 -0.22 88.21
CA LEU A 12 -27.54 -1.62 88.31
C LEU A 12 -28.75 -2.57 88.33
N HIS A 13 -29.81 -2.21 89.06
CA HIS A 13 -31.01 -3.04 89.19
C HIS A 13 -32.24 -2.19 89.48
N GLN A 14 -33.41 -2.61 89.01
CA GLN A 14 -34.68 -1.89 89.19
C GLN A 14 -35.82 -2.86 89.51
N SER A 15 -36.58 -2.57 90.58
CA SER A 15 -37.83 -3.25 90.94
C SER A 15 -39.04 -2.37 90.61
N ALA A 16 -40.25 -2.76 91.00
CA ALA A 16 -41.45 -1.94 90.80
C ALA A 16 -41.37 -0.58 91.53
N ASP A 17 -40.80 -0.58 92.73
CA ASP A 17 -40.82 0.53 93.69
C ASP A 17 -39.45 1.19 93.93
N LYS A 18 -38.34 0.50 93.62
CA LYS A 18 -36.97 0.94 93.92
C LYS A 18 -36.05 0.89 92.71
N ILE A 19 -34.97 1.66 92.79
CA ILE A 19 -33.86 1.67 91.84
C ILE A 19 -32.57 1.59 92.65
N LYS A 20 -31.73 0.60 92.34
CA LYS A 20 -30.37 0.50 92.84
C LYS A 20 -29.43 1.04 91.76
N PHE A 21 -28.63 2.05 92.09
CA PHE A 21 -27.69 2.67 91.17
C PHE A 21 -26.32 2.81 91.84
N ARG A 22 -25.27 2.86 91.01
CA ARG A 22 -23.89 3.11 91.42
C ARG A 22 -23.52 4.53 91.02
N ASP A 23 -23.05 5.33 91.96
CA ASP A 23 -22.61 6.70 91.67
C ASP A 23 -21.24 6.75 90.97
N GLU A 24 -20.81 7.96 90.60
CA GLU A 24 -19.53 8.20 89.90
C GLU A 24 -18.29 7.86 90.76
N GLU A 25 -18.45 7.73 92.09
CA GLU A 25 -17.39 7.34 93.04
C GLU A 25 -17.39 5.82 93.33
N GLY A 26 -18.31 5.07 92.72
CA GLY A 26 -18.39 3.61 92.81
C GLY A 26 -19.22 3.08 93.98
N LYS A 27 -19.89 3.96 94.74
CA LYS A 27 -20.73 3.58 95.88
C LYS A 27 -22.14 3.21 95.40
N GLU A 28 -22.70 2.15 95.97
CA GLU A 28 -24.04 1.66 95.62
C GLU A 28 -25.10 2.21 96.58
N GLU A 29 -26.13 2.84 96.03
CA GLU A 29 -27.25 3.38 96.80
C GLU A 29 -28.60 2.94 96.21
N GLU A 30 -29.58 2.74 97.10
CA GLU A 30 -30.94 2.34 96.74
C GLU A 30 -31.92 3.48 97.00
N ILE A 31 -32.69 3.85 95.97
CA ILE A 31 -33.64 4.95 96.02
C ILE A 31 -35.05 4.49 95.64
N LEU A 32 -36.04 5.05 96.33
CA LEU A 32 -37.46 4.80 96.05
C LEU A 32 -37.91 5.63 94.84
N LYS A 33 -38.61 5.03 93.88
CA LYS A 33 -39.03 5.72 92.65
C LYS A 33 -39.91 6.93 92.92
N HIS A 34 -40.78 6.87 93.93
CA HIS A 34 -41.65 7.99 94.28
C HIS A 34 -40.89 9.24 94.78
N SER A 35 -39.64 9.07 95.22
CA SER A 35 -38.75 10.16 95.66
C SER A 35 -38.04 10.86 94.49
N ILE A 36 -38.16 10.31 93.28
CA ILE A 36 -37.58 10.87 92.07
C ILE A 36 -38.50 11.96 91.51
N LYS A 37 -37.93 13.11 91.18
CA LYS A 37 -38.65 14.25 90.58
C LYS A 37 -38.58 14.22 89.04
N ARG A 38 -37.42 13.87 88.49
CA ARG A 38 -37.14 13.80 87.06
C ARG A 38 -35.95 12.87 86.83
N ILE A 39 -35.98 12.09 85.75
CA ILE A 39 -34.88 11.25 85.27
C ILE A 39 -34.45 11.77 83.91
N ILE A 40 -33.14 11.82 83.65
CA ILE A 40 -32.57 12.15 82.35
C ILE A 40 -31.54 11.06 82.03
N PHE A 41 -31.76 10.34 80.93
CA PHE A 41 -30.81 9.33 80.44
C PHE A 41 -29.78 10.00 79.53
N LYS A 42 -28.49 9.68 79.68
CA LYS A 42 -27.44 10.15 78.76
C LYS A 42 -27.57 9.36 77.46
N ASN A 43 -28.03 10.01 76.40
CA ASN A 43 -28.41 9.33 75.16
C ASN A 43 -27.18 9.06 74.27
N ALA A 44 -26.57 7.88 74.41
CA ALA A 44 -25.38 7.46 73.67
C ALA A 44 -25.58 7.39 72.13
N GLU A 45 -26.82 7.21 71.67
CA GLU A 45 -27.13 7.16 70.23
C GLU A 45 -26.90 8.49 69.50
N ALA A 46 -27.06 9.63 70.21
CA ALA A 46 -26.89 10.94 69.60
C ALA A 46 -25.40 11.24 69.30
N GLU A 47 -24.49 10.82 70.18
CA GLU A 47 -23.05 10.97 69.97
C GLU A 47 -22.55 10.03 68.86
N TYR A 48 -23.02 8.79 68.82
CA TYR A 48 -22.65 7.84 67.77
C TYR A 48 -23.13 8.30 66.39
N LYS A 49 -24.37 8.81 66.28
CA LYS A 49 -24.92 9.35 65.03
C LYS A 49 -24.16 10.58 64.54
N LYS A 50 -23.74 11.45 65.47
CA LYS A 50 -22.93 12.64 65.14
C LYS A 50 -21.53 12.26 64.64
N GLN A 51 -20.86 11.31 65.31
CA GLN A 51 -19.55 10.80 64.85
C GLN A 51 -19.63 10.13 63.48
N ARG A 52 -20.70 9.38 63.20
CA ARG A 52 -20.89 8.72 61.91
C ARG A 52 -21.12 9.71 60.77
N GLN A 53 -21.91 10.75 61.01
CA GLN A 53 -22.12 11.83 60.04
C GLN A 53 -20.83 12.61 59.77
N GLU A 54 -20.01 12.87 60.79
CA GLU A 54 -18.74 13.55 60.65
C GLU A 54 -17.70 12.69 59.88
N LEU A 55 -17.68 11.38 60.12
CA LEU A 55 -16.86 10.43 59.38
C LEU A 55 -17.27 10.33 57.92
N GLU A 56 -18.57 10.23 57.63
CA GLU A 56 -19.11 10.19 56.27
C GLU A 56 -18.83 11.50 55.50
N ALA A 57 -18.97 12.66 56.16
CA ALA A 57 -18.63 13.95 55.56
C ALA A 57 -17.15 14.06 55.22
N ARG A 58 -16.27 13.58 56.12
CA ARG A 58 -14.82 13.58 55.91
C ARG A 58 -14.40 12.63 54.79
N LEU A 59 -14.96 11.43 54.73
CA LEU A 59 -14.71 10.47 53.66
C LEU A 59 -15.14 11.01 52.29
N LYS A 60 -16.29 11.68 52.23
CA LYS A 60 -16.79 12.30 51.00
C LYS A 60 -15.88 13.44 50.52
N GLN A 61 -15.44 14.32 51.42
CA GLN A 61 -14.47 15.37 51.09
C GLN A 61 -13.13 14.80 50.60
N GLU A 62 -12.64 13.72 51.23
CA GLU A 62 -11.37 13.09 50.84
C GLU A 62 -11.46 12.42 49.47
N GLN A 63 -12.58 11.75 49.17
CA GLN A 63 -12.84 11.17 47.85
C GLN A 63 -12.95 12.25 46.76
N GLU A 64 -13.69 13.33 47.01
CA GLU A 64 -13.82 14.44 46.05
C GLU A 64 -12.48 15.14 45.81
N ALA A 65 -11.68 15.35 46.86
CA ALA A 65 -10.34 15.92 46.75
C ALA A 65 -9.38 15.01 45.96
N LYS A 66 -9.43 13.70 46.19
CA LYS A 66 -8.62 12.71 45.46
C LYS A 66 -9.01 12.67 43.98
N LEU A 67 -10.31 12.63 43.68
CA LEU A 67 -10.83 12.62 42.31
C LEU A 67 -10.46 13.91 41.55
N LYS A 68 -10.51 15.06 42.23
CA LYS A 68 -10.11 16.34 41.65
C LYS A 68 -8.62 16.37 41.30
N ARG A 69 -7.74 15.93 42.23
CA ARG A 69 -6.30 15.83 41.98
C ARG A 69 -5.97 14.88 40.84
N GLU A 70 -6.64 13.73 40.77
CA GLU A 70 -6.43 12.74 39.72
C GLU A 70 -6.85 13.27 38.34
N ARG A 71 -7.99 13.97 38.27
CA ARG A 71 -8.43 14.65 37.03
C ARG A 71 -7.46 15.75 36.60
N GLU A 72 -7.00 16.59 37.52
CA GLU A 72 -6.04 17.66 37.21
C GLU A 72 -4.69 17.09 36.74
N ALA A 73 -4.20 16.03 37.37
CA ALA A 73 -2.96 15.34 36.97
C ALA A 73 -3.09 14.72 35.57
N LYS A 74 -4.21 14.03 35.29
CA LYS A 74 -4.46 13.42 33.97
C LYS A 74 -4.57 14.47 32.87
N LEU A 75 -5.26 15.59 33.14
CA LEU A 75 -5.41 16.69 32.17
C LEU A 75 -4.07 17.39 31.88
N LYS A 76 -3.22 17.54 32.90
CA LYS A 76 -1.87 18.11 32.74
C LYS A 76 -0.97 17.19 31.91
N GLN A 77 -0.97 15.90 32.21
CA GLN A 77 -0.21 14.90 31.48
C GLN A 77 -0.65 14.80 30.01
N GLU A 78 -1.95 14.85 29.74
CA GLU A 78 -2.50 14.82 28.38
C GLU A 78 -2.11 16.08 27.58
N ARG A 79 -2.15 17.26 28.20
CA ARG A 79 -1.67 18.52 27.58
C ARG A 79 -0.18 18.48 27.27
N GLU A 80 0.65 18.03 28.20
CA GLU A 80 2.11 17.93 27.99
C GLU A 80 2.44 16.91 26.89
N THR A 81 1.75 15.77 26.87
CA THR A 81 1.94 14.73 25.85
C THR A 81 1.52 15.23 24.46
N LYS A 82 0.39 15.96 24.37
CA LYS A 82 -0.08 16.54 23.11
C LYS A 82 0.89 17.60 22.58
N LEU A 83 1.36 18.51 23.45
CA LEU A 83 2.32 19.55 23.07
C LEU A 83 3.66 18.96 22.62
N ARG A 84 4.13 17.89 23.27
CA ARG A 84 5.35 17.17 22.88
C ARG A 84 5.19 16.50 21.52
N ARG A 85 4.08 15.79 21.28
CA ARG A 85 3.79 15.17 19.97
C ARG A 85 3.68 16.20 18.85
N GLU A 86 3.04 17.35 19.10
CA GLU A 86 2.94 18.43 18.10
C GLU A 86 4.32 19.04 17.77
N ARG A 87 5.20 19.21 18.76
CA ARG A 87 6.58 19.67 18.52
C ARG A 87 7.40 18.64 17.76
N GLU A 88 7.34 17.38 18.16
CA GLU A 88 8.06 16.28 17.48
C GLU A 88 7.57 16.13 16.03
N ALA A 89 6.27 16.23 15.78
CA ALA A 89 5.70 16.19 14.43
C ALA A 89 6.17 17.35 13.55
N LYS A 90 6.16 18.59 14.07
CA LYS A 90 6.66 19.76 13.33
C LYS A 90 8.15 19.62 12.98
N LEU A 91 8.96 19.17 13.93
CA LEU A 91 10.41 19.03 13.75
C LEU A 91 10.74 17.93 12.74
N LYS A 92 9.99 16.82 12.77
CA LYS A 92 10.12 15.72 11.79
C LYS A 92 9.68 16.16 10.39
N GLN A 93 8.59 16.92 10.28
CA GLN A 93 8.11 17.45 9.01
C GLN A 93 9.09 18.46 8.40
N GLU A 94 9.72 19.31 9.22
CA GLU A 94 10.74 20.27 8.75
C GLU A 94 12.03 19.58 8.31
N GLN A 95 12.47 18.53 9.03
CA GLN A 95 13.62 17.70 8.62
C GLN A 95 13.35 16.93 7.34
N GLU A 96 12.17 16.30 7.20
CA GLU A 96 11.77 15.61 5.97
C GLU A 96 11.70 16.58 4.79
N ALA A 97 11.16 17.79 4.97
CA ALA A 97 11.11 18.80 3.92
C ALA A 97 12.50 19.24 3.45
N LYS A 98 13.45 19.47 4.37
CA LYS A 98 14.84 19.80 4.04
C LYS A 98 15.54 18.65 3.31
N LEU A 99 15.36 17.41 3.77
CA LEU A 99 15.97 16.24 3.14
C LEU A 99 15.43 16.02 1.72
N LYS A 100 14.12 16.24 1.52
CA LYS A 100 13.46 16.12 0.21
C LYS A 100 13.95 17.18 -0.77
N GLN A 101 14.10 18.43 -0.32
CA GLN A 101 14.70 19.50 -1.15
C GLN A 101 16.14 19.18 -1.54
N GLU A 102 16.96 18.68 -0.62
CA GLU A 102 18.36 18.34 -0.91
C GLU A 102 18.48 17.15 -1.88
N GLN A 103 17.63 16.13 -1.73
CA GLN A 103 17.55 15.00 -2.65
C GLN A 103 17.05 15.41 -4.03
N GLU A 104 16.01 16.25 -4.12
CA GLU A 104 15.52 16.76 -5.40
C GLU A 104 16.57 17.63 -6.12
N ALA A 105 17.34 18.43 -5.38
CA ALA A 105 18.44 19.22 -5.94
C ALA A 105 19.57 18.34 -6.49
N LYS A 106 19.99 17.31 -5.74
CA LYS A 106 20.99 16.32 -6.20
C LYS A 106 20.50 15.53 -7.41
N LEU A 107 19.24 15.10 -7.42
CA LEU A 107 18.65 14.36 -8.54
C LEU A 107 18.56 15.21 -9.81
N LYS A 108 18.19 16.50 -9.68
CA LYS A 108 18.18 17.45 -10.81
C LYS A 108 19.58 17.66 -11.39
N GLN A 109 20.59 17.87 -10.55
CA GLN A 109 21.98 17.99 -11.02
C GLN A 109 22.47 16.72 -11.74
N GLU A 110 22.16 15.53 -11.21
CA GLU A 110 22.57 14.27 -11.83
C GLU A 110 21.84 14.02 -13.16
N GLN A 111 20.55 14.36 -13.24
CA GLN A 111 19.77 14.28 -14.48
C GLN A 111 20.27 15.27 -15.54
N GLU A 112 20.56 16.52 -15.17
CA GLU A 112 21.12 17.51 -16.10
C GLU A 112 22.51 17.09 -16.61
N ALA A 113 23.36 16.52 -15.75
CA ALA A 113 24.67 16.00 -16.15
C ALA A 113 24.56 14.82 -17.12
N LYS A 114 23.66 13.86 -16.85
CA LYS A 114 23.38 12.73 -17.75
C LYS A 114 22.78 13.18 -19.08
N LEU A 115 21.86 14.14 -19.06
CA LEU A 115 21.25 14.68 -20.28
C LEU A 115 22.28 15.40 -21.17
N LYS A 116 23.20 16.17 -20.57
CA LYS A 116 24.31 16.81 -21.30
C LYS A 116 25.26 15.78 -21.93
N GLN A 117 25.65 14.75 -21.19
CA GLN A 117 26.49 13.67 -21.74
C GLN A 117 25.78 12.90 -22.87
N GLU A 118 24.49 12.61 -22.74
CA GLU A 118 23.73 11.90 -23.76
C GLU A 118 23.52 12.75 -25.02
N GLN A 119 23.31 14.06 -24.87
CA GLN A 119 23.24 15.00 -25.99
C GLN A 119 24.59 15.12 -26.71
N GLU A 120 25.71 15.25 -25.98
CA GLU A 120 27.04 15.28 -26.61
C GLU A 120 27.37 13.97 -27.35
N ALA A 121 27.00 12.81 -26.78
CA ALA A 121 27.20 11.51 -27.41
C ALA A 121 26.36 11.35 -28.69
N LYS A 122 25.09 11.76 -28.66
CA LYS A 122 24.21 11.76 -29.84
C LYS A 122 24.71 12.71 -30.92
N LEU A 123 25.18 13.90 -30.55
CA LEU A 123 25.70 14.88 -31.52
C LEU A 123 26.96 14.36 -32.21
N LYS A 124 27.87 13.69 -31.47
CA LYS A 124 29.05 13.04 -32.04
C LYS A 124 28.70 11.89 -32.98
N GLN A 125 27.76 11.03 -32.60
CA GLN A 125 27.28 9.94 -33.47
C GLN A 125 26.60 10.46 -34.73
N GLU A 126 25.79 11.52 -34.63
CA GLU A 126 25.11 12.10 -35.79
C GLU A 126 26.10 12.80 -36.73
N GLN A 127 27.13 13.46 -36.20
CA GLN A 127 28.23 14.02 -37.00
C GLN A 127 29.04 12.93 -37.71
N GLU A 128 29.42 11.85 -37.03
CA GLU A 128 30.12 10.72 -37.66
C GLU A 128 29.26 10.03 -38.72
N ALA A 129 27.97 9.85 -38.48
CA ALA A 129 27.04 9.24 -39.43
C ALA A 129 26.85 10.11 -40.68
N LYS A 130 26.70 11.45 -40.51
CA LYS A 130 26.64 12.40 -41.63
C LYS A 130 27.94 12.40 -42.44
N LEU A 131 29.10 12.37 -41.77
CA LEU A 131 30.40 12.33 -42.45
C LEU A 131 30.58 11.05 -43.28
N LYS A 132 30.16 9.90 -42.74
CA LYS A 132 30.17 8.61 -43.46
C LYS A 132 29.21 8.60 -44.64
N GLN A 133 27.99 9.10 -44.47
CA GLN A 133 27.02 9.21 -45.56
C GLN A 133 27.50 10.16 -46.67
N GLU A 134 28.12 11.28 -46.31
CA GLU A 134 28.64 12.24 -47.29
C GLU A 134 29.86 11.67 -48.04
N GLN A 135 30.71 10.91 -47.36
CA GLN A 135 31.81 10.17 -48.01
C GLN A 135 31.29 9.07 -48.93
N GLU A 136 30.32 8.25 -48.51
CA GLU A 136 29.70 7.22 -49.36
C GLU A 136 28.95 7.83 -50.56
N ALA A 137 28.26 8.96 -50.37
CA ALA A 137 27.57 9.66 -51.45
C ALA A 137 28.53 10.26 -52.46
N LYS A 138 29.64 10.87 -52.02
CA LYS A 138 30.71 11.33 -52.91
C LYS A 138 31.35 10.18 -53.67
N LEU A 139 31.64 9.06 -53.00
CA LEU A 139 32.23 7.87 -53.64
C LEU A 139 31.29 7.26 -54.70
N LYS A 140 29.98 7.20 -54.41
CA LYS A 140 28.96 6.74 -55.36
C LYS A 140 28.80 7.70 -56.53
N GLN A 141 28.79 9.02 -56.30
CA GLN A 141 28.76 10.01 -57.39
C GLN A 141 30.00 9.93 -58.27
N GLU A 142 31.18 9.72 -57.70
CA GLU A 142 32.43 9.58 -58.47
C GLU A 142 32.46 8.28 -59.29
N GLN A 143 31.92 7.18 -58.73
CA GLN A 143 31.77 5.91 -59.44
C GLN A 143 30.70 5.99 -60.55
N GLU A 144 29.54 6.61 -60.30
CA GLU A 144 28.50 6.82 -61.31
C GLU A 144 28.94 7.80 -62.41
N ALA A 145 29.72 8.84 -62.07
CA ALA A 145 30.26 9.78 -63.06
C ALA A 145 31.31 9.11 -63.97
N LYS A 146 32.18 8.25 -63.41
CA LYS A 146 33.11 7.43 -64.21
C LYS A 146 32.37 6.42 -65.08
N LEU A 147 31.35 5.74 -64.55
CA LEU A 147 30.55 4.78 -65.34
C LEU A 147 29.76 5.47 -66.47
N LYS A 148 29.21 6.67 -66.22
CA LYS A 148 28.50 7.46 -67.25
C LYS A 148 29.45 8.00 -68.32
N GLN A 149 30.66 8.44 -67.97
CA GLN A 149 31.65 8.85 -68.98
C GLN A 149 32.13 7.66 -69.84
N GLU A 150 32.26 6.47 -69.25
CA GLU A 150 32.67 5.27 -69.99
C GLU A 150 31.54 4.71 -70.88
N GLN A 151 30.27 4.86 -70.45
CA GLN A 151 29.10 4.48 -71.26
C GLN A 151 28.76 5.51 -72.35
N GLU A 152 28.89 6.82 -72.10
CA GLU A 152 28.69 7.85 -73.15
C GLU A 152 29.79 7.84 -74.23
N ALA A 153 31.03 7.47 -73.88
CA ALA A 153 32.10 7.33 -74.85
C ALA A 153 31.89 6.13 -75.80
N LYS A 154 31.27 5.04 -75.31
CA LYS A 154 30.90 3.88 -76.15
C LYS A 154 29.62 4.10 -76.96
N LEU A 155 28.62 4.82 -76.43
CA LEU A 155 27.36 5.07 -77.15
C LEU A 155 27.48 6.12 -78.26
N LYS A 156 28.35 7.14 -78.10
CA LYS A 156 28.58 8.15 -79.15
C LYS A 156 29.34 7.61 -80.37
N GLN A 157 30.16 6.58 -80.24
CA GLN A 157 30.81 5.93 -81.39
C GLN A 157 29.87 4.98 -82.17
N GLU A 158 28.82 4.44 -81.55
CA GLU A 158 27.87 3.54 -82.23
C GLU A 158 26.63 4.26 -82.81
N GLN A 159 26.28 5.46 -82.33
CA GLN A 159 25.11 6.20 -82.80
C GLN A 159 25.38 7.23 -83.92
N GLU A 160 26.63 7.65 -84.15
CA GLU A 160 26.98 8.51 -85.30
C GLU A 160 27.10 7.74 -86.64
N ALA A 161 27.14 6.41 -86.62
CA ALA A 161 27.22 5.58 -87.83
C ALA A 161 25.84 5.13 -88.39
N LYS A 162 24.76 5.24 -87.62
CA LYS A 162 23.40 4.83 -88.07
C LYS A 162 22.40 5.97 -88.25
N LEU A 163 22.72 7.20 -87.83
CA LEU A 163 21.80 8.35 -87.88
C LEU A 163 22.07 9.35 -89.04
N LYS A 164 22.68 8.89 -90.14
CA LYS A 164 22.77 9.65 -91.41
C LYS A 164 21.95 9.05 -92.56
N GLN A 165 21.20 7.97 -92.34
CA GLN A 165 20.46 7.28 -93.40
C GLN A 165 18.93 7.25 -93.24
N GLU A 166 18.35 7.79 -92.16
CA GLU A 166 16.90 7.68 -91.93
C GLU A 166 16.19 9.00 -91.59
N GLN A 167 16.84 10.14 -91.84
CA GLN A 167 16.30 11.48 -91.57
C GLN A 167 16.00 12.30 -92.84
N GLU A 168 15.58 11.65 -93.93
CA GLU A 168 15.03 12.36 -95.10
C GLU A 168 13.61 11.92 -95.51
N ALA A 169 12.96 10.98 -94.81
CA ALA A 169 11.74 10.36 -95.35
C ALA A 169 10.40 10.73 -94.69
N LYS A 170 10.32 11.39 -93.51
CA LYS A 170 9.01 11.61 -92.86
C LYS A 170 8.85 12.95 -92.15
N LEU A 171 9.27 14.03 -92.81
CA LEU A 171 8.81 15.39 -92.53
C LEU A 171 7.75 15.77 -93.58
N LYS A 172 6.53 15.26 -93.38
CA LYS A 172 5.27 15.73 -93.97
C LYS A 172 4.13 14.83 -93.50
N GLN A 173 3.56 15.14 -92.35
CA GLN A 173 2.11 15.09 -92.11
C GLN A 173 1.81 15.44 -90.65
N GLU A 174 0.98 16.46 -90.49
CA GLU A 174 0.00 16.66 -89.40
C GLU A 174 0.60 16.94 -88.01
N GLU A 175 0.69 18.16 -87.49
CA GLU A 175 -0.31 19.25 -87.39
C GLU A 175 -1.76 18.82 -87.10
N GLU A 176 -2.29 19.41 -86.02
CA GLU A 176 -3.66 19.37 -85.47
C GLU A 176 -4.11 18.16 -84.61
N ASN A 177 -4.12 18.33 -83.27
CA ASN A 177 -5.39 18.55 -82.55
C ASN A 177 -5.23 18.88 -81.04
N LYS A 178 -5.75 20.08 -80.70
CA LYS A 178 -6.67 20.45 -79.59
C LYS A 178 -6.43 20.01 -78.13
N GLN A 179 -5.99 21.00 -77.34
CA GLN A 179 -6.72 21.74 -76.27
C GLN A 179 -7.68 21.05 -75.26
N ILE A 180 -7.37 21.32 -73.97
CA ILE A 180 -8.19 21.76 -72.81
C ILE A 180 -9.11 20.73 -72.10
N VAL A 181 -8.93 20.56 -70.76
CA VAL A 181 -9.97 20.74 -69.70
C VAL A 181 -9.32 21.03 -68.33
N THR A 182 -9.95 21.98 -67.63
CA THR A 182 -9.69 22.64 -66.35
C THR A 182 -9.98 21.78 -65.10
N GLU A 183 -9.23 22.00 -64.01
CA GLU A 183 -9.45 21.46 -62.67
C GLU A 183 -10.53 22.24 -61.88
N GLU A 184 -11.47 21.54 -61.25
CA GLU A 184 -12.27 22.06 -60.13
C GLU A 184 -12.11 21.18 -58.89
N LYS A 185 -11.71 21.81 -57.77
CA LYS A 185 -11.69 21.23 -56.41
C LYS A 185 -13.10 21.22 -55.81
N PRO A 186 -13.55 20.15 -55.12
CA PRO A 186 -14.69 20.26 -54.22
C PRO A 186 -14.28 20.61 -52.79
N LYS A 187 -15.10 21.46 -52.17
CA LYS A 187 -15.12 21.87 -50.76
C LYS A 187 -15.50 20.69 -49.85
N LEU A 188 -14.85 20.64 -48.68
CA LEU A 188 -15.11 19.69 -47.60
C LEU A 188 -16.34 20.15 -46.80
N GLU A 189 -17.49 19.52 -47.00
CA GLU A 189 -18.65 19.63 -46.10
C GLU A 189 -18.52 18.61 -44.97
N THR A 190 -18.44 19.10 -43.73
CA THR A 190 -18.56 18.31 -42.50
C THR A 190 -19.98 17.81 -42.33
N GLN A 191 -20.27 16.62 -42.87
CA GLN A 191 -21.35 15.77 -42.37
C GLN A 191 -20.81 14.93 -41.20
N PRO A 192 -21.57 14.71 -40.10
CA PRO A 192 -21.19 13.72 -39.11
C PRO A 192 -21.17 12.35 -39.80
N SER A 193 -19.98 11.75 -39.87
CA SER A 193 -19.78 10.41 -40.45
C SER A 193 -20.85 9.46 -39.94
N PRO A 194 -21.55 8.70 -40.82
CA PRO A 194 -22.37 7.60 -40.37
C PRO A 194 -21.49 6.69 -39.52
N ILE A 195 -22.03 6.24 -38.39
CA ILE A 195 -21.33 5.44 -37.39
C ILE A 195 -20.89 4.16 -38.09
N ALA A 196 -19.65 4.13 -38.58
CA ALA A 196 -19.06 2.91 -39.12
C ALA A 196 -19.15 1.85 -38.03
N GLU A 197 -19.84 0.75 -38.33
CA GLU A 197 -20.04 -0.36 -37.41
C GLU A 197 -18.70 -1.07 -37.21
N PHE A 198 -17.87 -0.58 -36.28
CA PHE A 198 -16.61 -1.22 -35.92
C PHE A 198 -16.90 -2.46 -35.08
N HIS A 199 -16.51 -3.62 -35.62
CA HIS A 199 -16.51 -4.91 -34.94
C HIS A 199 -15.06 -5.34 -34.87
N LYS A 200 -14.35 -4.97 -33.80
CA LYS A 200 -12.91 -5.15 -33.69
C LYS A 200 -12.52 -5.89 -32.42
N LEU A 201 -11.77 -6.98 -32.57
CA LEU A 201 -11.19 -7.74 -31.47
C LEU A 201 -9.69 -7.48 -31.42
N GLU A 202 -9.17 -7.09 -30.26
CA GLU A 202 -7.75 -6.89 -30.03
C GLU A 202 -7.25 -7.83 -28.93
N ILE A 203 -6.13 -8.48 -29.20
CA ILE A 203 -5.38 -9.25 -28.21
C ILE A 203 -4.05 -8.54 -28.01
N LEU A 204 -3.73 -8.19 -26.77
CA LEU A 204 -2.50 -7.50 -26.41
C LEU A 204 -1.79 -8.30 -25.33
N ALA A 205 -0.49 -8.52 -25.49
CA ALA A 205 0.36 -9.08 -24.45
C ALA A 205 1.62 -8.23 -24.28
N GLY A 206 2.14 -8.18 -23.06
CA GLY A 206 3.30 -7.39 -22.73
C GLY A 206 4.12 -7.99 -21.60
N ILE A 207 5.41 -7.69 -21.65
CA ILE A 207 6.38 -8.00 -20.60
C ILE A 207 7.01 -6.70 -20.11
N GLY A 208 7.54 -6.70 -18.90
CA GLY A 208 7.96 -5.47 -18.28
C GLY A 208 8.77 -5.63 -17.01
N ARG A 209 8.97 -4.51 -16.35
CA ARG A 209 9.55 -4.42 -15.01
C ARG A 209 8.52 -3.86 -14.05
N SER A 210 8.50 -4.37 -12.82
CA SER A 210 7.61 -3.89 -11.78
C SER A 210 8.28 -3.73 -10.43
N GLN A 211 7.68 -2.87 -9.63
CA GLN A 211 7.95 -2.71 -8.21
C GLN A 211 6.63 -2.86 -7.47
N TYR A 212 6.66 -3.58 -6.36
CA TYR A 212 5.46 -3.87 -5.56
C TYR A 212 5.81 -3.77 -4.07
N GLU A 213 4.91 -3.15 -3.32
CA GLU A 213 4.93 -3.02 -1.88
C GLU A 213 3.65 -3.60 -1.30
N SER A 214 3.81 -4.57 -0.38
CA SER A 214 2.69 -5.23 0.28
C SER A 214 2.35 -4.58 1.61
N GLN A 215 1.10 -4.12 1.74
CA GLN A 215 0.54 -3.73 3.02
C GLN A 215 0.49 -4.90 4.00
N VAL A 216 0.12 -6.11 3.56
CA VAL A 216 -0.11 -7.25 4.45
C VAL A 216 1.18 -7.64 5.18
N SER A 217 2.30 -7.74 4.45
CA SER A 217 3.60 -8.04 5.04
C SER A 217 4.04 -6.92 6.01
N ASN A 218 3.90 -5.65 5.62
CA ASN A 218 4.26 -4.51 6.47
C ASN A 218 3.39 -4.39 7.74
N PHE A 219 2.08 -4.64 7.60
CA PHE A 219 1.13 -4.68 8.70
C PHE A 219 1.59 -5.71 9.73
N HIS A 220 1.91 -6.92 9.26
CA HIS A 220 2.37 -8.01 10.12
C HIS A 220 3.64 -7.70 10.88
N ARG A 221 4.63 -7.12 10.22
CA ARG A 221 5.85 -6.63 10.87
C ARG A 221 5.56 -5.64 11.99
N GLY A 222 4.57 -4.77 11.81
CA GLY A 222 4.12 -3.82 12.84
C GLY A 222 3.43 -4.53 14.02
N VAL A 223 2.57 -5.51 13.73
CA VAL A 223 1.90 -6.34 14.75
C VAL A 223 2.94 -7.09 15.58
N GLU A 224 3.93 -7.71 14.94
CA GLU A 224 5.05 -8.38 15.63
C GLU A 224 5.84 -7.41 16.52
N GLY A 225 6.07 -6.18 16.07
CA GLY A 225 6.69 -5.14 16.87
C GLY A 225 5.91 -4.83 18.15
N TYR A 226 4.58 -4.65 18.06
CA TYR A 226 3.74 -4.46 19.25
C TYR A 226 3.72 -5.69 20.16
N ALA A 227 3.60 -6.88 19.59
CA ALA A 227 3.63 -8.12 20.36
C ALA A 227 4.96 -8.28 21.11
N THR A 228 6.08 -7.90 20.50
CA THR A 228 7.41 -7.93 21.12
C THR A 228 7.52 -6.96 22.30
N VAL A 229 6.97 -5.75 22.17
CA VAL A 229 7.00 -4.73 23.24
C VAL A 229 6.07 -5.09 24.39
N LEU A 230 4.89 -5.63 24.10
CA LEU A 230 3.86 -5.91 25.11
C LEU A 230 4.01 -7.28 25.76
N GLY A 231 4.55 -8.26 25.03
CA GLY A 231 4.59 -9.66 25.45
C GLY A 231 5.77 -10.04 26.33
N GLY A 232 6.88 -9.30 26.31
CA GLY A 232 8.05 -9.52 27.17
C GLY A 232 8.81 -10.85 26.98
N ASN A 233 8.38 -11.71 26.06
CA ASN A 233 8.89 -13.07 25.83
C ASN A 233 9.89 -13.16 24.66
N GLY A 234 10.53 -12.05 24.30
CA GLY A 234 11.34 -11.98 23.08
C GLY A 234 10.51 -11.73 21.82
N GLY A 235 11.19 -11.37 20.74
CA GLY A 235 10.56 -11.08 19.45
C GLY A 235 11.47 -10.25 18.53
N PHE A 236 10.91 -9.83 17.40
CA PHE A 236 11.65 -9.18 16.32
C PHE A 236 11.07 -7.79 16.01
N PHE A 237 11.96 -6.83 15.84
CA PHE A 237 11.69 -5.53 15.27
C PHE A 237 12.22 -5.50 13.84
N ASN A 238 11.33 -5.28 12.89
CA ASN A 238 11.68 -5.30 11.47
C ASN A 238 11.98 -3.88 10.98
N SER A 239 13.07 -3.73 10.22
CA SER A 239 13.38 -2.52 9.48
C SER A 239 12.37 -2.31 8.35
N ALA A 240 12.35 -1.11 7.76
CA ALA A 240 11.74 -0.95 6.46
C ALA A 240 12.42 -1.91 5.46
N PRO A 241 11.65 -2.63 4.64
CA PRO A 241 12.21 -3.60 3.71
C PRO A 241 12.94 -2.90 2.56
N THR A 242 14.05 -3.48 2.15
CA THR A 242 14.74 -3.12 0.90
C THR A 242 14.04 -3.84 -0.26
N ARG A 243 13.87 -3.13 -1.39
CA ARG A 243 13.13 -3.65 -2.55
C ARG A 243 13.93 -3.51 -3.83
N LYS A 244 13.78 -4.49 -4.73
CA LYS A 244 14.31 -4.44 -6.10
C LYS A 244 13.20 -4.75 -7.10
N ASP A 245 13.34 -4.14 -8.27
CA ASP A 245 12.45 -4.37 -9.40
C ASP A 245 12.55 -5.82 -9.88
N SER A 246 11.41 -6.39 -10.28
CA SER A 246 11.34 -7.73 -10.88
C SER A 246 10.57 -7.70 -12.19
N ASP A 247 10.31 -8.87 -12.76
CA ASP A 247 9.52 -9.05 -13.96
C ASP A 247 8.04 -8.71 -13.77
N ALA A 248 7.45 -8.19 -14.84
CA ALA A 248 6.02 -7.95 -14.95
C ALA A 248 5.48 -8.54 -16.25
N LYS A 249 4.25 -9.02 -16.25
CA LYS A 249 3.55 -9.57 -17.42
C LYS A 249 2.12 -9.07 -17.45
N THR A 250 1.56 -8.89 -18.65
CA THR A 250 0.16 -8.54 -18.83
C THR A 250 -0.40 -9.11 -20.12
N ILE A 251 -1.70 -9.42 -20.11
CA ILE A 251 -2.49 -9.81 -21.26
C ILE A 251 -3.86 -9.12 -21.18
N ASN A 252 -4.36 -8.62 -22.31
CA ASN A 252 -5.66 -7.96 -22.40
C ASN A 252 -6.36 -8.41 -23.68
N LEU A 253 -7.65 -8.69 -23.56
CA LEU A 253 -8.57 -8.96 -24.65
C LEU A 253 -9.58 -7.82 -24.68
N ARG A 254 -9.59 -7.05 -25.77
CA ARG A 254 -10.51 -5.92 -25.95
C ARG A 254 -11.40 -6.16 -27.15
N TYR A 255 -12.71 -6.11 -26.95
CA TYR A 255 -13.69 -6.19 -28.02
C TYR A 255 -14.45 -4.86 -28.13
N SER A 256 -14.40 -4.26 -29.31
CA SER A 256 -15.11 -3.02 -29.64
C SER A 256 -16.26 -3.33 -30.58
N TRP A 257 -17.48 -2.99 -30.15
CA TRP A 257 -18.71 -3.19 -30.90
C TRP A 257 -19.53 -1.90 -30.89
N LYS A 258 -19.62 -1.24 -32.05
CA LYS A 258 -20.29 0.06 -32.20
C LYS A 258 -19.70 1.09 -31.21
N ARG A 259 -20.48 1.53 -30.22
CA ARG A 259 -20.05 2.46 -29.15
C ARG A 259 -19.64 1.75 -27.87
N PHE A 260 -19.81 0.44 -27.78
CA PHE A 260 -19.48 -0.35 -26.61
C PHE A 260 -18.09 -0.96 -26.76
N VAL A 261 -17.37 -1.02 -25.64
CA VAL A 261 -16.08 -1.70 -25.54
C VAL A 261 -16.13 -2.58 -24.30
N GLY A 262 -15.95 -3.89 -24.50
CA GLY A 262 -15.67 -4.86 -23.45
C GLY A 262 -14.17 -5.13 -23.38
N ASP A 263 -13.60 -5.18 -22.19
CA ASP A 263 -12.20 -5.51 -21.97
C ASP A 263 -12.08 -6.51 -20.81
N ILE A 264 -11.26 -7.55 -21.03
CA ILE A 264 -10.86 -8.49 -19.99
C ILE A 264 -9.33 -8.50 -19.97
N GLY A 265 -8.76 -8.15 -18.81
CA GLY A 265 -7.34 -7.97 -18.62
C GLY A 265 -6.80 -8.78 -17.45
N GLY A 266 -5.52 -9.07 -17.51
CA GLY A 266 -4.76 -9.68 -16.44
C GLY A 266 -3.35 -9.10 -16.37
N SER A 267 -2.82 -8.92 -15.17
CA SER A 267 -1.41 -8.60 -14.97
C SER A 267 -0.83 -9.33 -13.77
N HIS A 268 0.46 -9.63 -13.86
CA HIS A 268 1.27 -10.23 -12.81
C HIS A 268 2.52 -9.39 -12.66
N MET A 269 2.72 -8.83 -11.48
CA MET A 269 3.83 -7.96 -11.12
C MET A 269 4.58 -8.60 -9.96
N ASN A 270 5.88 -8.84 -10.15
CA ASN A 270 6.75 -9.31 -9.08
C ASN A 270 7.58 -8.15 -8.52
N SER A 271 8.07 -8.32 -7.30
CA SER A 271 9.16 -7.53 -6.73
C SER A 271 9.97 -8.41 -5.79
N LEU A 272 11.24 -8.09 -5.63
CA LEU A 272 12.09 -8.75 -4.65
C LEU A 272 12.13 -7.90 -3.38
N GLU A 273 11.96 -8.54 -2.23
CA GLU A 273 11.94 -7.90 -0.91
C GLU A 273 12.96 -8.57 0.02
N SER A 274 13.66 -7.77 0.84
CA SER A 274 14.55 -8.24 1.91
C SER A 274 14.38 -7.34 3.12
N THR A 275 14.25 -7.93 4.30
CA THR A 275 14.02 -7.22 5.56
C THR A 275 15.16 -7.52 6.52
N THR A 276 15.57 -6.52 7.29
CA THR A 276 16.49 -6.71 8.41
C THR A 276 15.68 -6.71 9.70
N SER A 277 15.89 -7.70 10.55
CA SER A 277 15.20 -7.88 11.81
C SER A 277 16.19 -7.76 12.95
N VAL A 278 15.88 -6.94 13.94
CA VAL A 278 16.62 -6.86 15.20
C VAL A 278 15.76 -7.51 16.26
N GLY A 279 16.26 -8.53 16.93
CA GLY A 279 15.49 -9.28 17.91
C GLY A 279 16.26 -9.53 19.18
N TYR A 280 15.54 -9.95 20.21
CA TYR A 280 16.08 -10.58 21.41
C TYR A 280 15.23 -11.81 21.67
N ILE A 281 15.82 -12.85 22.23
CA ILE A 281 15.09 -14.09 22.51
C ILE A 281 15.18 -14.41 23.99
N VAL A 282 14.08 -14.94 24.50
CA VAL A 282 13.95 -15.49 25.83
C VAL A 282 13.73 -16.99 25.68
N TYR A 283 14.61 -17.81 26.25
CA TYR A 283 14.54 -19.26 26.15
C TYR A 283 14.93 -19.94 27.48
N PRO A 284 14.40 -21.13 27.77
CA PRO A 284 14.88 -21.92 28.91
C PRO A 284 16.23 -22.56 28.58
N ASP A 285 17.20 -22.46 29.49
CA ASP A 285 18.45 -23.21 29.38
C ASP A 285 18.26 -24.71 29.74
N LEU A 286 19.33 -25.50 29.66
CA LEU A 286 19.30 -26.94 29.99
C LEU A 286 18.94 -27.22 31.46
N SER A 287 18.98 -26.21 32.33
CA SER A 287 18.53 -26.26 33.72
C SER A 287 17.13 -25.68 33.94
N SER A 288 16.39 -25.42 32.86
CA SER A 288 15.04 -24.81 32.86
C SER A 288 14.99 -23.38 33.40
N ASN A 289 16.12 -22.69 33.52
CA ASN A 289 16.15 -21.28 33.88
C ASN A 289 15.89 -20.42 32.65
N VAL A 290 15.09 -19.37 32.82
CA VAL A 290 14.80 -18.43 31.74
C VAL A 290 16.02 -17.55 31.49
N VAL A 291 16.63 -17.70 30.32
CA VAL A 291 17.75 -16.90 29.85
C VAL A 291 17.24 -15.91 28.80
N SER A 292 17.63 -14.64 28.95
CA SER A 292 17.41 -13.61 27.94
C SER A 292 18.72 -13.33 27.22
N GLN A 293 18.71 -13.46 25.89
CA GLN A 293 19.87 -13.15 25.07
C GLN A 293 19.78 -11.74 24.51
N GLY A 294 20.93 -11.06 24.46
CA GLY A 294 21.06 -9.71 23.93
C GLY A 294 20.64 -9.58 22.46
N ALA A 295 20.50 -8.33 22.02
CA ALA A 295 20.00 -8.02 20.69
C ALA A 295 20.91 -8.59 19.58
N PHE A 296 20.31 -9.30 18.63
CA PHE A 296 20.97 -9.77 17.40
C PHE A 296 20.32 -9.13 16.18
N THR A 297 21.03 -9.15 15.06
CA THR A 297 20.52 -8.68 13.76
C THR A 297 20.53 -9.84 12.78
N ALA A 298 19.40 -10.08 12.13
CA ALA A 298 19.25 -11.05 11.05
C ALA A 298 18.76 -10.35 9.79
N GLN A 299 19.25 -10.74 8.61
CA GLN A 299 18.79 -10.18 7.35
C GLN A 299 18.28 -11.26 6.41
N ALA A 300 17.02 -11.12 5.99
CA ALA A 300 16.40 -11.95 4.96
C ALA A 300 17.16 -11.85 3.64
N PRO A 301 17.58 -12.96 3.00
CA PRO A 301 17.84 -12.94 1.58
C PRO A 301 16.62 -12.43 0.81
N LEU A 302 16.88 -11.91 -0.40
CA LEU A 302 15.83 -11.41 -1.27
C LEU A 302 14.86 -12.55 -1.63
N HIS A 303 13.58 -12.34 -1.35
CA HIS A 303 12.51 -13.26 -1.73
C HIS A 303 11.47 -12.53 -2.59
N THR A 304 10.71 -13.30 -3.37
CA THR A 304 9.73 -12.73 -4.30
C THR A 304 8.40 -12.49 -3.59
N ILE A 305 7.86 -11.29 -3.81
CA ILE A 305 6.47 -10.93 -3.54
C ILE A 305 5.77 -10.63 -4.86
N SER A 306 4.50 -10.99 -4.95
CA SER A 306 3.73 -10.92 -6.19
C SER A 306 2.41 -10.19 -5.97
N TYR A 307 2.05 -9.37 -6.95
CA TYR A 307 0.76 -8.74 -7.12
C TYR A 307 0.15 -9.23 -8.44
N LYS A 308 -1.01 -9.87 -8.36
CA LYS A 308 -1.76 -10.36 -9.53
C LYS A 308 -3.12 -9.69 -9.55
N GLN A 309 -3.57 -9.31 -10.72
CA GLN A 309 -4.94 -8.85 -10.90
C GLN A 309 -5.55 -9.40 -12.18
N ILE A 310 -6.86 -9.60 -12.13
CA ILE A 310 -7.73 -9.82 -13.29
C ILE A 310 -8.84 -8.78 -13.20
N ASN A 311 -9.17 -8.18 -14.34
CA ASN A 311 -10.26 -7.23 -14.47
C ASN A 311 -11.14 -7.61 -15.65
N ALA A 312 -12.44 -7.36 -15.49
CA ALA A 312 -13.40 -7.34 -16.59
C ALA A 312 -14.12 -6.00 -16.53
N GLN A 313 -14.25 -5.33 -17.67
CA GLN A 313 -14.86 -4.01 -17.74
C GLN A 313 -15.66 -3.81 -19.02
N ILE A 314 -16.67 -2.96 -18.90
CA ILE A 314 -17.45 -2.45 -20.02
C ILE A 314 -17.38 -0.93 -20.00
N SER A 315 -17.29 -0.35 -21.19
CA SER A 315 -17.28 1.10 -21.35
C SER A 315 -18.09 1.49 -22.59
N TYR A 316 -18.60 2.72 -22.57
CA TYR A 316 -19.45 3.25 -23.65
C TYR A 316 -18.92 4.60 -24.11
N SER A 317 -18.80 4.78 -25.42
CA SER A 317 -18.41 6.05 -26.04
C SER A 317 -19.47 7.12 -25.81
N VAL A 318 -19.26 8.02 -24.85
CA VAL A 318 -20.18 9.14 -24.57
C VAL A 318 -19.85 10.37 -25.40
N TYR A 319 -18.58 10.54 -25.75
CA TYR A 319 -18.10 11.66 -26.54
C TYR A 319 -17.02 11.20 -27.51
N LYS A 320 -17.14 11.65 -28.76
CA LYS A 320 -16.22 11.32 -29.84
C LYS A 320 -15.92 12.58 -30.64
N HIS A 321 -14.67 13.01 -30.61
CA HIS A 321 -14.12 14.06 -31.47
C HIS A 321 -13.17 13.43 -32.51
N SER A 322 -12.75 14.20 -33.50
CA SER A 322 -11.74 13.77 -34.49
C SER A 322 -10.40 13.34 -33.87
N LEU A 323 -10.06 13.80 -32.67
CA LEU A 323 -8.77 13.58 -32.02
C LEU A 323 -8.83 12.69 -30.77
N PHE A 324 -9.98 12.61 -30.10
CA PHE A 324 -10.12 11.84 -28.87
C PHE A 324 -11.53 11.31 -28.64
N GLU A 325 -11.62 10.23 -27.88
CA GLU A 325 -12.83 9.55 -27.47
C GLU A 325 -12.82 9.35 -25.96
N ILE A 326 -13.95 9.64 -25.31
CA ILE A 326 -14.11 9.53 -23.86
C ILE A 326 -15.13 8.44 -23.56
N ARG A 327 -14.78 7.53 -22.65
CA ARG A 327 -15.64 6.43 -22.21
C ARG A 327 -15.67 6.27 -20.70
N PRO A 328 -16.80 6.48 -20.00
CA PRO A 328 -16.95 5.97 -18.65
C PRO A 328 -16.80 4.45 -18.62
N ILE A 329 -16.20 3.95 -17.54
CA ILE A 329 -15.92 2.53 -17.31
C ILE A 329 -16.74 2.05 -16.12
N LEU A 330 -17.37 0.88 -16.28
CA LEU A 330 -17.86 0.04 -15.19
C LEU A 330 -17.07 -1.27 -15.24
N GLY A 331 -16.45 -1.63 -14.12
CA GLY A 331 -15.59 -2.81 -14.07
C GLY A 331 -15.74 -3.62 -12.80
N TYR A 332 -15.06 -4.76 -12.79
CA TYR A 332 -14.93 -5.64 -11.65
C TYR A 332 -13.51 -6.18 -11.60
N TYR A 333 -12.92 -6.18 -10.42
CA TYR A 333 -11.55 -6.61 -10.19
C TYR A 333 -11.51 -7.80 -9.24
N LYS A 334 -10.56 -8.69 -9.50
CA LYS A 334 -10.04 -9.66 -8.53
C LYS A 334 -8.54 -9.47 -8.43
N ILE A 335 -8.03 -9.35 -7.21
CA ILE A 335 -6.63 -9.09 -6.92
C ILE A 335 -6.14 -10.13 -5.93
N TRP A 336 -4.97 -10.70 -6.21
CA TRP A 336 -4.27 -11.60 -5.33
C TRP A 336 -2.88 -11.04 -5.04
N GLN A 337 -2.53 -10.91 -3.76
CA GLN A 337 -1.18 -10.59 -3.36
C GLN A 337 -0.62 -11.74 -2.56
N THR A 338 0.62 -12.13 -2.85
CA THR A 338 1.26 -13.26 -2.19
C THR A 338 2.73 -12.99 -1.96
N GLY A 339 3.28 -13.56 -0.90
CA GLY A 339 4.71 -13.59 -0.67
C GLY A 339 5.09 -14.76 0.20
N LYS A 340 6.31 -15.26 0.01
CA LYS A 340 6.85 -16.34 0.82
C LYS A 340 8.33 -16.08 1.06
N ASP A 341 8.66 -15.98 2.33
CA ASP A 341 10.02 -15.99 2.82
C ASP A 341 10.27 -17.33 3.53
N ASN A 342 11.23 -18.10 3.04
CA ASN A 342 11.60 -19.39 3.61
C ASN A 342 13.02 -19.35 4.22
N SER A 343 13.50 -18.15 4.53
CA SER A 343 14.85 -17.93 4.99
C SER A 343 15.16 -18.68 6.28
N THR A 344 16.40 -19.15 6.36
CA THR A 344 16.99 -19.64 7.61
C THR A 344 18.01 -18.61 8.05
N TYR A 345 17.97 -18.21 9.31
CA TYR A 345 18.99 -17.38 9.93
C TYR A 345 19.70 -18.18 11.00
N ASP A 346 21.02 -18.23 10.89
CA ASP A 346 21.85 -18.67 12.00
C ASP A 346 21.93 -17.50 12.96
N ILE A 347 21.16 -17.58 14.04
CA ILE A 347 21.25 -16.63 15.12
C ILE A 347 21.99 -17.35 16.23
N SER A 348 23.31 -17.27 16.20
CA SER A 348 24.15 -17.75 17.29
C SER A 348 25.27 -16.74 17.51
N PRO A 349 25.15 -15.97 18.60
CA PRO A 349 26.31 -15.65 19.38
C PRO A 349 26.15 -16.35 20.73
N LYS A 350 26.79 -17.51 20.90
CA LYS A 350 27.08 -18.08 22.23
C LYS A 350 27.46 -16.94 23.17
N ASP A 351 26.73 -16.75 24.27
CA ASP A 351 27.12 -15.76 25.27
C ASP A 351 28.47 -16.21 25.85
N PRO A 352 29.58 -15.52 25.54
CA PRO A 352 30.90 -15.99 25.92
C PRO A 352 31.08 -16.01 27.44
N ASN A 353 30.25 -15.25 28.17
CA ASN A 353 30.32 -15.14 29.63
C ASN A 353 29.41 -16.15 30.34
N ASN A 354 28.56 -16.88 29.60
CA ASN A 354 27.70 -17.91 30.13
C ASN A 354 28.09 -19.26 29.52
N SER A 355 28.84 -20.07 30.28
CA SER A 355 29.29 -21.41 29.88
C SER A 355 28.14 -22.40 29.63
N SER A 356 26.93 -22.07 30.09
CA SER A 356 25.70 -22.86 29.85
C SER A 356 24.91 -22.36 28.64
N SER A 357 25.37 -21.29 27.96
CA SER A 357 24.76 -20.84 26.71
C SER A 357 25.08 -21.78 25.56
N VAL A 358 24.13 -21.89 24.64
CA VAL A 358 24.04 -22.93 23.62
C VAL A 358 23.83 -22.28 22.26
N ASP A 359 24.44 -22.84 21.22
CA ASP A 359 24.23 -22.37 19.85
C ASP A 359 22.84 -22.81 19.35
N TRP A 360 22.16 -21.87 18.70
CA TRP A 360 20.84 -22.07 18.13
C TRP A 360 20.83 -21.65 16.66
N ALA A 361 20.01 -22.34 15.88
CA ALA A 361 19.70 -21.96 14.51
C ALA A 361 18.18 -21.77 14.42
N ILE A 362 17.73 -20.66 13.85
CA ILE A 362 16.30 -20.42 13.63
C ILE A 362 16.01 -20.45 12.15
N ARG A 363 15.15 -21.38 11.75
CA ARG A 363 14.44 -21.27 10.50
C ARG A 363 13.21 -20.39 10.73
N TYR A 364 13.17 -19.25 10.03
CA TYR A 364 12.09 -18.28 10.16
C TYR A 364 11.38 -18.14 8.81
N GLY A 365 10.31 -18.91 8.63
CA GLY A 365 9.47 -18.85 7.46
C GLY A 365 8.32 -17.88 7.67
N THR A 366 8.07 -16.98 6.72
CA THR A 366 6.84 -16.21 6.67
C THR A 366 6.15 -16.39 5.33
N SER A 367 4.83 -16.40 5.33
CA SER A 367 4.07 -16.36 4.09
C SER A 367 2.84 -15.50 4.27
N PHE A 368 2.41 -14.86 3.19
CA PHE A 368 1.18 -14.11 3.20
C PHE A 368 0.40 -14.33 1.92
N SER A 369 -0.91 -14.23 2.04
CA SER A 369 -1.85 -14.16 0.95
C SER A 369 -2.90 -13.09 1.25
N ASP A 370 -3.33 -12.38 0.23
CA ASP A 370 -4.41 -11.40 0.27
C ASP A 370 -5.27 -11.60 -0.96
N TYR A 371 -6.58 -11.67 -0.76
CA TYR A 371 -7.53 -11.83 -1.85
C TYR A 371 -8.59 -10.76 -1.74
N LEU A 372 -8.64 -9.90 -2.76
CA LEU A 372 -9.57 -8.78 -2.83
C LEU A 372 -10.42 -8.88 -4.08
N SER A 373 -11.68 -8.50 -3.97
CA SER A 373 -12.56 -8.40 -5.13
C SER A 373 -13.59 -7.30 -4.96
N GLY A 374 -14.08 -6.77 -6.07
CA GLY A 374 -15.13 -5.77 -6.03
C GLY A 374 -15.27 -4.95 -7.31
N PRO A 375 -16.32 -4.12 -7.37
CA PRO A 375 -16.59 -3.27 -8.51
C PRO A 375 -15.58 -2.12 -8.64
N SER A 376 -15.49 -1.58 -9.85
CA SER A 376 -14.77 -0.35 -10.16
C SER A 376 -15.60 0.56 -11.04
N VAL A 377 -15.32 1.86 -10.95
CA VAL A 377 -15.85 2.89 -11.83
C VAL A 377 -14.71 3.77 -12.30
N GLY A 378 -14.77 4.27 -13.53
CA GLY A 378 -13.66 5.05 -14.06
C GLY A 378 -13.94 5.74 -15.37
N LEU A 379 -12.85 6.18 -15.99
CA LEU A 379 -12.83 6.90 -17.25
C LEU A 379 -11.68 6.40 -18.12
N SER A 380 -11.98 6.18 -19.38
CA SER A 380 -11.01 5.89 -20.44
C SER A 380 -11.00 7.05 -21.43
N ILE A 381 -9.81 7.43 -21.87
CA ILE A 381 -9.58 8.42 -22.93
C ILE A 381 -8.67 7.78 -23.96
N ASP A 382 -9.18 7.65 -25.18
CA ASP A 382 -8.39 7.21 -26.33
C ASP A 382 -8.15 8.40 -27.25
N SER A 383 -6.91 8.58 -27.73
CA SER A 383 -6.58 9.58 -28.75
C SER A 383 -5.84 8.93 -29.90
N LYS A 384 -6.22 9.29 -31.13
CA LYS A 384 -5.61 8.75 -32.36
C LYS A 384 -5.00 9.90 -33.15
N TRP A 385 -3.76 9.74 -33.61
CA TRP A 385 -3.08 10.74 -34.42
C TRP A 385 -2.26 10.10 -35.54
N ASN A 386 -2.21 10.80 -36.68
CA ASN A 386 -1.44 10.42 -37.87
C ASN A 386 -1.71 8.98 -38.36
N GLU A 387 -2.92 8.46 -38.13
CA GLU A 387 -3.44 7.12 -38.45
C GLU A 387 -2.70 5.92 -37.81
N LYS A 388 -1.40 6.05 -37.54
CA LYS A 388 -0.53 4.99 -37.03
C LYS A 388 -0.41 4.96 -35.51
N TRP A 389 -0.75 6.05 -34.83
CA TRP A 389 -0.52 6.15 -33.40
C TRP A 389 -1.82 6.29 -32.63
N GLU A 390 -1.84 5.64 -31.49
CA GLU A 390 -2.96 5.68 -30.57
C GLU A 390 -2.44 5.74 -29.13
N THR A 391 -3.04 6.60 -28.32
CA THR A 391 -2.87 6.56 -26.88
C THR A 391 -4.16 6.16 -26.21
N ARG A 392 -4.02 5.37 -25.15
CA ARG A 392 -5.14 4.92 -24.32
C ARG A 392 -4.77 5.19 -22.88
N PHE A 393 -5.59 5.97 -22.20
CA PHE A 393 -5.43 6.27 -20.79
C PHE A 393 -6.66 5.79 -20.04
N GLU A 394 -6.46 5.15 -18.89
CA GLU A 394 -7.54 4.70 -18.03
C GLU A 394 -7.25 5.08 -16.58
N LEU A 395 -8.28 5.62 -15.92
CA LEU A 395 -8.29 5.91 -14.50
C LEU A 395 -9.53 5.25 -13.89
N GLN A 396 -9.34 4.41 -12.89
CA GLN A 396 -10.44 3.72 -12.21
C GLN A 396 -10.29 3.81 -10.70
N ARG A 397 -11.40 4.07 -10.03
CA ARG A 397 -11.56 3.87 -8.59
C ARG A 397 -12.17 2.50 -8.36
N GLN A 398 -11.61 1.75 -7.42
CA GLN A 398 -12.04 0.40 -7.08
C GLN A 398 -12.58 0.39 -5.65
N PHE A 399 -13.64 -0.37 -5.43
CA PHE A 399 -14.25 -0.57 -4.11
C PHE A 399 -14.18 -2.04 -3.80
N LEU A 400 -13.12 -2.43 -3.11
CA LEU A 400 -12.77 -3.83 -2.91
C LEU A 400 -13.01 -4.23 -1.46
N HIS A 401 -13.26 -5.51 -1.28
CA HIS A 401 -13.31 -6.13 0.03
C HIS A 401 -12.64 -7.51 -0.07
N GLY A 402 -12.08 -7.97 1.05
CA GLY A 402 -11.53 -9.31 1.10
C GLY A 402 -10.65 -9.56 2.31
N ASN A 403 -9.95 -10.69 2.26
CA ASN A 403 -9.29 -11.27 3.43
C ASN A 403 -7.81 -11.51 3.16
N SER A 404 -7.01 -11.30 4.18
CA SER A 404 -5.59 -11.66 4.17
C SER A 404 -5.27 -12.69 5.24
N ILE A 405 -4.36 -13.59 4.92
CA ILE A 405 -3.75 -14.51 5.86
C ILE A 405 -2.25 -14.26 5.86
N PHE A 406 -1.67 -14.19 7.06
CA PHE A 406 -0.23 -14.22 7.24
C PHE A 406 0.12 -15.38 8.17
N THR A 407 1.08 -16.18 7.77
CA THR A 407 1.59 -17.29 8.57
C THR A 407 3.06 -17.07 8.87
N ARG A 408 3.45 -17.40 10.09
CA ARG A 408 4.83 -17.46 10.52
C ARG A 408 5.11 -18.84 11.08
N ASP A 409 6.16 -19.45 10.56
CA ASP A 409 6.71 -20.73 11.00
C ASP A 409 8.11 -20.49 11.56
N GLN A 410 8.29 -20.74 12.85
CA GLN A 410 9.56 -20.63 13.53
C GLN A 410 9.99 -22.02 14.01
N ILE A 411 11.15 -22.48 13.57
CA ILE A 411 11.77 -23.70 14.06
C ILE A 411 13.12 -23.33 14.66
N ALA A 412 13.31 -23.60 15.95
CA ALA A 412 14.60 -23.43 16.64
C ALA A 412 15.20 -24.80 16.94
N PHE A 413 16.48 -24.99 16.61
CA PHE A 413 17.23 -26.21 16.92
C PHE A 413 18.14 -25.97 18.13
N LEU A 414 18.09 -26.89 19.10
CA LEU A 414 18.89 -26.85 20.32
C LEU A 414 19.42 -28.26 20.65
N LEU A 415 20.74 -28.48 20.54
CA LEU A 415 21.47 -29.69 21.01
C LEU A 415 20.63 -30.99 21.12
N GLY A 416 20.11 -31.47 19.98
CA GLY A 416 19.36 -32.74 19.90
C GLY A 416 17.83 -32.63 20.03
N GLY A 417 17.29 -31.43 20.28
CA GLY A 417 15.87 -31.11 20.28
C GLY A 417 15.50 -29.98 19.30
N ALA A 418 14.21 -29.86 18.99
CA ALA A 418 13.67 -28.78 18.18
C ALA A 418 12.39 -28.22 18.80
N PHE A 419 12.22 -26.91 18.75
CA PHE A 419 10.98 -26.21 19.06
C PHE A 419 10.38 -25.71 17.76
N GLU A 420 9.08 -25.99 17.55
CA GLU A 420 8.30 -25.46 16.43
C GLU A 420 7.17 -24.58 16.98
N ASN A 421 7.04 -23.39 16.41
CA ASN A 421 5.92 -22.50 16.65
C ASN A 421 5.38 -21.97 15.33
N ARG A 422 4.10 -22.26 15.10
CA ARG A 422 3.34 -21.73 13.97
C ARG A 422 2.29 -20.77 14.51
N THR A 423 2.23 -19.60 13.91
CA THR A 423 1.20 -18.60 14.20
C THR A 423 0.61 -18.06 12.92
N ALA A 424 -0.72 -18.04 12.82
CA ALA A 424 -1.44 -17.42 11.72
C ALA A 424 -2.27 -16.23 12.20
N VAL A 425 -2.37 -15.21 11.36
CA VAL A 425 -3.26 -14.06 11.58
C VAL A 425 -4.09 -13.86 10.33
N ASN A 426 -5.37 -13.64 10.56
CA ASN A 426 -6.39 -13.50 9.54
C ASN A 426 -7.05 -12.13 9.71
N ASN A 427 -7.07 -11.35 8.65
CA ASN A 427 -7.64 -10.01 8.69
C ASN A 427 -8.70 -9.87 7.59
N GLU A 428 -9.76 -9.13 7.90
CA GLU A 428 -10.77 -8.72 6.93
C GLU A 428 -10.61 -7.24 6.63
N TRP A 429 -10.68 -6.90 5.35
CA TRP A 429 -10.33 -5.59 4.83
C TRP A 429 -11.42 -5.02 3.96
N LYS A 430 -11.70 -3.73 4.17
CA LYS A 430 -12.29 -2.86 3.18
C LYS A 430 -11.20 -2.04 2.50
N VAL A 431 -11.20 -2.00 1.18
CA VAL A 431 -10.10 -1.44 0.41
C VAL A 431 -10.61 -0.46 -0.64
N ASP A 432 -10.16 0.79 -0.55
CA ASP A 432 -10.34 1.81 -1.58
C ASP A 432 -9.13 1.78 -2.53
N GLY A 433 -9.35 1.36 -3.77
CA GLY A 433 -8.31 1.24 -4.79
C GLY A 433 -8.32 2.37 -5.81
N LEU A 434 -7.14 2.71 -6.31
CA LEU A 434 -6.91 3.58 -7.44
C LEU A 434 -6.05 2.83 -8.46
N ASN A 435 -6.58 2.61 -9.65
CA ASN A 435 -5.83 2.04 -10.77
C ASN A 435 -5.70 3.08 -11.88
N LEU A 436 -4.47 3.29 -12.32
CA LEU A 436 -4.10 4.18 -13.41
C LEU A 436 -3.28 3.41 -14.43
N SER A 437 -3.66 3.47 -15.71
CA SER A 437 -2.88 2.88 -16.78
C SER A 437 -2.83 3.76 -18.02
N GLY A 438 -1.73 3.65 -18.75
CA GLY A 438 -1.53 4.34 -20.01
C GLY A 438 -0.82 3.44 -21.00
N LYS A 439 -1.24 3.46 -22.26
CA LYS A 439 -0.60 2.76 -23.37
C LYS A 439 -0.39 3.72 -24.53
N LEU A 440 0.82 3.72 -25.09
CA LEU A 440 1.15 4.31 -26.39
C LEU A 440 1.30 3.16 -27.38
N ILE A 441 0.51 3.20 -28.44
CA ILE A 441 0.36 2.12 -29.42
C ILE A 441 0.79 2.66 -30.79
N TYR A 442 1.62 1.87 -31.47
CA TYR A 442 2.05 2.08 -32.84
C TYR A 442 1.54 0.94 -33.73
N HIS A 443 0.66 1.27 -34.66
CA HIS A 443 0.09 0.35 -35.66
C HIS A 443 1.09 0.16 -36.80
N TRP A 444 1.78 -0.99 -36.82
CA TRP A 444 2.80 -1.29 -37.83
C TRP A 444 2.19 -1.78 -39.15
N LYS A 445 1.21 -2.68 -39.05
CA LYS A 445 0.39 -3.18 -40.16
C LYS A 445 -1.08 -3.04 -39.78
N SER A 446 -1.99 -3.27 -40.72
CA SER A 446 -3.44 -3.20 -40.48
C SER A 446 -3.93 -4.03 -39.28
N SER A 447 -3.24 -5.14 -38.98
CA SER A 447 -3.63 -6.06 -37.90
C SER A 447 -2.58 -6.19 -36.80
N VAL A 448 -1.36 -5.67 -36.95
CA VAL A 448 -0.26 -5.85 -35.98
C VAL A 448 0.18 -4.51 -35.45
N PHE A 449 0.27 -4.39 -34.13
CA PHE A 449 0.72 -3.18 -33.47
C PHE A 449 1.66 -3.49 -32.30
N PHE A 450 2.53 -2.53 -32.00
CA PHE A 450 3.42 -2.55 -30.84
C PHE A 450 2.96 -1.52 -29.85
N TRP A 451 3.27 -1.72 -28.58
CA TRP A 451 2.88 -0.78 -27.54
C TRP A 451 3.88 -0.73 -26.41
N THR A 452 3.98 0.46 -25.81
CA THR A 452 4.64 0.68 -24.52
C THR A 452 3.60 1.25 -23.57
N GLY A 453 3.69 0.94 -22.28
CA GLY A 453 2.71 1.42 -21.33
C GLY A 453 3.16 1.33 -19.90
N PHE A 454 2.35 1.89 -19.02
CA PHE A 454 2.55 1.84 -17.59
C PHE A 454 1.25 1.45 -16.88
N GLN A 455 1.41 0.93 -15.68
CA GLN A 455 0.32 0.67 -14.75
C GLN A 455 0.75 1.08 -13.35
N TYR A 456 -0.15 1.73 -12.63
CA TYR A 456 -0.01 2.12 -11.24
C TYR A 456 -1.28 1.72 -10.50
N SER A 457 -1.14 0.92 -9.45
CA SER A 457 -2.22 0.53 -8.55
C SER A 457 -1.86 0.92 -7.13
N LYS A 458 -2.78 1.62 -6.45
CA LYS A 458 -2.69 1.92 -5.02
C LYS A 458 -3.95 1.40 -4.34
N LEU A 459 -3.78 0.49 -3.39
CA LEU A 459 -4.85 -0.09 -2.60
C LEU A 459 -4.73 0.44 -1.17
N SER A 460 -5.76 1.16 -0.71
CA SER A 460 -5.78 1.78 0.63
C SER A 460 -6.62 0.92 1.56
N TYR A 461 -6.00 0.32 2.57
CA TYR A 461 -6.66 -0.65 3.44
C TYR A 461 -7.28 0.01 4.65
N LYS A 462 -8.48 -0.47 5.00
CA LYS A 462 -9.13 -0.23 6.28
C LYS A 462 -9.49 -1.59 6.89
N MET A 463 -8.96 -1.84 8.09
CA MET A 463 -9.26 -3.05 8.83
C MET A 463 -10.71 -3.05 9.31
N GLU A 464 -11.44 -4.12 8.99
CA GLU A 464 -12.78 -4.37 9.49
C GLU A 464 -12.74 -5.39 10.64
N SER A 465 -11.92 -6.43 10.51
CA SER A 465 -11.72 -7.45 11.55
C SER A 465 -10.26 -7.87 11.64
N TYR A 466 -9.82 -8.16 12.87
CA TYR A 466 -8.52 -8.74 13.18
C TYR A 466 -8.74 -10.05 13.94
N GLY A 467 -8.19 -11.14 13.44
CA GLY A 467 -8.30 -12.47 14.03
C GLY A 467 -7.04 -13.29 13.80
N GLY A 468 -7.01 -14.52 14.31
CA GLY A 468 -5.84 -15.40 14.22
C GLY A 468 -5.60 -16.20 15.48
N ASP A 469 -4.41 -16.77 15.58
CA ASP A 469 -3.93 -17.51 16.75
C ASP A 469 -3.57 -16.54 17.88
N LEU A 470 -4.59 -15.92 18.46
CA LEU A 470 -4.46 -15.00 19.58
C LEU A 470 -4.52 -15.78 20.88
N ASN A 471 -3.47 -15.67 21.70
CA ASN A 471 -3.49 -16.23 23.05
C ASN A 471 -4.31 -15.32 23.97
N LEU A 472 -5.63 -15.51 23.95
CA LEU A 472 -6.58 -14.79 24.79
C LEU A 472 -6.76 -15.55 26.11
N SER A 473 -5.92 -15.25 27.09
CA SER A 473 -6.02 -15.82 28.43
C SER A 473 -7.09 -15.11 29.28
N GLY A 474 -7.78 -15.84 30.14
CA GLY A 474 -8.72 -15.28 31.13
C GLY A 474 -10.18 -15.71 30.92
N ASP A 475 -11.09 -15.09 31.68
CA ASP A 475 -12.53 -15.30 31.49
C ASP A 475 -13.02 -14.67 30.17
N PRO A 476 -14.22 -15.02 29.67
CA PRO A 476 -14.72 -14.53 28.39
C PRO A 476 -14.76 -13.00 28.25
N VAL A 477 -14.98 -12.26 29.34
CA VAL A 477 -14.99 -10.78 29.30
C VAL A 477 -13.57 -10.27 29.14
N SER A 478 -12.60 -10.81 29.88
CA SER A 478 -11.19 -10.45 29.75
C SER A 478 -10.64 -10.77 28.36
N ALA A 479 -11.01 -11.93 27.79
CA ALA A 479 -10.65 -12.31 26.42
C ALA A 479 -11.23 -11.32 25.38
N TYR A 480 -12.47 -10.88 25.55
CA TYR A 480 -13.13 -9.91 24.67
C TYR A 480 -12.54 -8.50 24.78
N VAL A 481 -12.23 -8.03 25.99
CA VAL A 481 -11.54 -6.74 26.17
C VAL A 481 -10.15 -6.78 25.53
N THR A 482 -9.44 -7.90 25.66
CA THR A 482 -8.13 -8.10 25.05
C THR A 482 -8.21 -8.10 23.52
N SER A 483 -9.24 -8.73 22.92
CA SER A 483 -9.40 -8.72 21.46
C SER A 483 -9.71 -7.32 20.92
N ILE A 484 -10.57 -6.54 21.61
CA ILE A 484 -10.82 -5.13 21.27
C ILE A 484 -9.55 -4.30 21.37
N LEU A 485 -8.76 -4.48 22.43
CA LEU A 485 -7.50 -3.76 22.62
C LEU A 485 -6.53 -4.06 21.47
N ILE A 486 -6.36 -5.34 21.11
CA ILE A 486 -5.51 -5.74 19.99
C ILE A 486 -5.99 -5.08 18.70
N GLN A 487 -7.28 -5.16 18.39
CA GLN A 487 -7.86 -4.54 17.19
C GLN A 487 -7.64 -3.01 17.19
N SER A 488 -7.81 -2.35 18.33
CA SER A 488 -7.57 -0.91 18.48
C SER A 488 -6.10 -0.53 18.25
N LEU A 489 -5.16 -1.34 18.70
CA LEU A 489 -3.72 -1.08 18.55
C LEU A 489 -3.26 -1.34 17.11
N THR A 490 -3.81 -2.36 16.46
CA THR A 490 -3.39 -2.77 15.12
C THR A 490 -4.07 -1.97 14.02
N GLN A 491 -5.26 -1.39 14.23
CA GLN A 491 -5.95 -0.59 13.21
C GLN A 491 -5.09 0.55 12.66
N GLY A 492 -4.24 1.17 13.49
CA GLY A 492 -3.30 2.22 13.07
C GLY A 492 -2.15 1.77 12.17
N LEU A 493 -1.94 0.46 12.03
CA LEU A 493 -0.94 -0.14 11.14
C LEU A 493 -1.47 -0.34 9.71
N ALA A 494 -2.79 -0.22 9.50
CA ALA A 494 -3.39 -0.27 8.17
C ALA A 494 -2.86 0.89 7.29
N ASN A 495 -2.36 0.55 6.11
CA ASN A 495 -1.69 1.44 5.16
C ASN A 495 -1.91 0.87 3.74
N ASN A 496 -1.05 1.19 2.77
CA ASN A 496 -1.31 0.97 1.35
C ASN A 496 -0.46 -0.14 0.75
N SER A 497 -1.06 -0.96 -0.12
CA SER A 497 -0.29 -1.71 -1.11
C SER A 497 -0.11 -0.85 -2.37
N ILE A 498 1.10 -0.83 -2.92
CA ILE A 498 1.42 -0.04 -4.12
C ILE A 498 2.10 -0.95 -5.13
N ALA A 499 1.55 -1.05 -6.33
CA ALA A 499 2.13 -1.80 -7.43
C ALA A 499 2.32 -0.87 -8.63
N LYS A 500 3.51 -0.93 -9.25
CA LYS A 500 3.87 -0.13 -10.42
C LYS A 500 4.53 -1.01 -11.45
N ALA A 501 4.23 -0.80 -12.72
CA ALA A 501 4.88 -1.51 -13.80
C ALA A 501 5.03 -0.65 -15.04
N ILE A 502 6.08 -0.91 -15.80
CA ILE A 502 6.28 -0.42 -17.17
C ILE A 502 6.37 -1.64 -18.08
N TYR A 503 5.66 -1.59 -19.19
CA TYR A 503 5.50 -2.69 -20.13
C TYR A 503 5.93 -2.29 -21.53
N VAL A 504 6.44 -3.26 -22.26
CA VAL A 504 6.54 -3.27 -23.72
C VAL A 504 5.85 -4.50 -24.24
N GLY A 505 5.18 -4.39 -25.38
CA GLY A 505 4.39 -5.49 -25.88
C GLY A 505 4.00 -5.34 -27.34
N ALA A 506 3.27 -6.35 -27.80
CA ALA A 506 2.67 -6.39 -29.12
C ALA A 506 1.20 -6.78 -28.97
N GLY A 507 0.44 -6.49 -30.00
CA GLY A 507 -0.92 -6.95 -30.10
C GLY A 507 -1.35 -7.18 -31.53
N TYR A 508 -2.47 -7.89 -31.64
CA TYR A 508 -3.10 -8.24 -32.89
C TYR A 508 -4.54 -7.75 -32.90
N SER A 509 -4.97 -7.19 -34.02
CA SER A 509 -6.30 -6.63 -34.24
C SER A 509 -6.99 -7.39 -35.37
N LEU A 510 -8.13 -7.98 -35.06
CA LEU A 510 -9.06 -8.58 -36.01
C LEU A 510 -10.20 -7.58 -36.24
N ASP A 511 -10.38 -7.15 -37.48
CA ASP A 511 -11.45 -6.25 -37.89
C ASP A 511 -12.48 -7.04 -38.71
N PHE A 512 -13.64 -7.29 -38.12
CA PHE A 512 -14.73 -8.05 -38.75
C PHE A 512 -15.62 -7.18 -39.65
N SER A 513 -15.38 -5.87 -39.70
CA SER A 513 -16.14 -4.94 -40.53
C SER A 513 -15.65 -4.91 -41.99
N LYS A 514 -14.45 -5.45 -42.25
CA LYS A 514 -13.94 -5.62 -43.61
C LYS A 514 -14.51 -6.90 -44.21
N LYS A 515 -15.45 -6.76 -45.16
CA LYS A 515 -15.76 -7.84 -46.09
C LYS A 515 -14.47 -8.13 -46.87
N GLU A 516 -13.87 -9.30 -46.68
CA GLU A 516 -12.90 -9.82 -47.63
C GLU A 516 -13.64 -9.99 -48.96
N THR A 517 -13.32 -9.16 -49.94
CA THR A 517 -13.68 -9.41 -51.34
C THR A 517 -12.89 -10.65 -51.75
N GLN A 518 -13.56 -11.80 -51.76
CA GLN A 518 -13.06 -13.02 -52.40
C GLN A 518 -13.07 -12.89 -53.91
#